data_AF-A0A920EF07-F1
#
_entry.id   AF-A0A920EF07-F1
#
_cell.length_a   1.000
_cell.length_b   1.000
_cell.length_c   1.000
_cell.angle_alpha   90.00
_cell.angle_beta   90.00
_cell.angle_gamma   90.00
#
_symmetry.space_group_name_H-M   'P 1'
#
loop_
_entity.id
_entity.type
_entity.pdbx_description
1 polymer ?
#
loop_
_entity_poly.entity_id
_entity_poly.type
_entity_poly.pdbx_seq_one_letter_code
_entity_poly.pdbx_strand_id
1 'polypeptide(L)'
;MLLSENQLSDELIKREEKLYFEQVRESGKPENILENIVKGKMKKFINEVTLLNQNFVIDPDNTIKQVLNNKNNDILDYVRFEVGEGIEKNTEDFADEVMKTISN
;
A
#
# COMPACT_ATOMS: atom_id res chain seq x y z
N MET A 1 -4.71 -0.51 6.36
CA MET A 1 -4.01 -1.69 5.79
C MET A 1 -4.76 -2.93 6.22
N LEU A 2 -4.75 -4.01 5.44
CA LEU A 2 -5.45 -5.27 5.76
C LEU A 2 -4.47 -6.27 6.38
N LEU A 3 -4.98 -7.31 7.05
CA LEU A 3 -4.14 -8.40 7.57
C LEU A 3 -3.75 -9.35 6.43
N SER A 4 -4.72 -9.79 5.64
CA SER A 4 -4.52 -10.77 4.57
C SER A 4 -5.38 -10.49 3.34
N GLU A 5 -5.09 -11.21 2.26
CA GLU A 5 -5.81 -11.11 0.98
C GLU A 5 -7.30 -11.42 1.10
N ASN A 6 -7.68 -12.25 2.09
CA ASN A 6 -9.07 -12.64 2.33
C ASN A 6 -9.98 -11.46 2.74
N GLN A 7 -9.39 -10.33 3.13
CA GLN A 7 -10.12 -9.13 3.51
C GLN A 7 -10.22 -8.12 2.36
N LEU A 8 -9.66 -8.42 1.17
CA LEU A 8 -9.82 -7.59 -0.01
C LEU A 8 -11.22 -7.78 -0.58
N SER A 9 -11.90 -6.69 -0.91
CA SER A 9 -13.17 -6.75 -1.60
C SER A 9 -12.96 -7.02 -3.09
N ASP A 10 -13.86 -7.81 -3.68
CA ASP A 10 -13.86 -8.07 -5.13
C ASP A 10 -13.97 -6.78 -5.95
N GLU A 11 -14.68 -5.78 -5.42
CA GLU A 11 -14.81 -4.47 -6.06
C GLU A 11 -13.47 -3.75 -6.13
N LEU A 12 -12.69 -3.74 -5.04
CA LEU A 12 -11.36 -3.14 -5.02
C LEU A 12 -10.42 -3.86 -6.00
N ILE A 13 -10.42 -5.20 -5.99
CA ILE A 13 -9.59 -6.01 -6.89
C ILE A 13 -9.90 -5.68 -8.35
N LYS A 14 -11.18 -5.70 -8.73
CA LYS A 14 -11.61 -5.40 -10.12
C LYS A 14 -11.29 -3.97 -10.51
N ARG A 15 -11.44 -3.02 -9.59
CA ARG A 15 -11.12 -1.60 -9.82
C ARG A 15 -9.63 -1.43 -10.13
N GLU A 16 -8.76 -1.97 -9.28
CA GLU A 16 -7.31 -1.85 -9.45
C GLU A 16 -6.81 -2.61 -10.68
N GLU A 17 -7.36 -3.80 -10.96
CA GLU A 17 -7.03 -4.57 -12.15
C GLU A 17 -7.36 -3.79 -13.43
N LYS A 18 -8.55 -3.17 -13.49
CA LYS A 18 -8.96 -2.31 -14.59
C LYS A 18 -8.03 -1.11 -14.75
N LEU A 19 -7.68 -0.43 -13.66
CA LEU A 19 -6.76 0.70 -13.68
C LEU A 19 -5.37 0.30 -14.21
N TYR A 20 -4.84 -0.84 -13.79
CA TYR A 20 -3.56 -1.33 -14.29
C TYR A 20 -3.62 -1.75 -15.75
N PHE A 21 -4.72 -2.33 -16.19
CA PHE A 21 -4.93 -2.65 -17.60
C PHE A 21 -4.95 -1.37 -18.45
N GLU A 22 -5.70 -0.36 -18.04
CA GLU A 22 -5.75 0.95 -18.71
C GLU A 22 -4.35 1.60 -18.80
N GLN A 23 -3.56 1.55 -17.73
CA GLN A 23 -2.19 2.07 -17.72
C GLN A 23 -1.26 1.42 -18.74
N VAL A 24 -1.45 0.14 -19.06
CA VAL A 24 -0.54 -0.62 -19.95
C VAL A 24 -1.09 -0.79 -21.36
N ARG A 25 -2.38 -0.53 -21.57
CA ARG A 25 -3.06 -0.69 -22.87
C ARG A 25 -2.41 0.12 -23.99
N GLU A 26 -1.92 1.32 -23.69
CA GLU A 26 -1.28 2.21 -24.65
C GLU A 26 0.16 1.78 -25.02
N SER A 27 0.70 0.75 -24.37
CA SER A 27 2.09 0.32 -24.56
C SER A 27 2.35 -0.44 -25.88
N GLY A 28 1.30 -0.76 -26.65
CA GLY A 28 1.40 -1.42 -27.96
C GLY A 28 1.94 -2.86 -27.92
N LYS A 29 2.02 -3.48 -26.74
CA LYS A 29 2.49 -4.85 -26.57
C LYS A 29 1.37 -5.87 -26.84
N PRO A 30 1.70 -7.12 -27.21
CA PRO A 30 0.74 -8.21 -27.30
C PRO A 30 -0.07 -8.43 -26.03
N GLU A 31 -1.34 -8.82 -26.16
CA GLU A 31 -2.31 -8.98 -25.06
C GLU A 31 -1.79 -9.88 -23.93
N ASN A 32 -1.19 -11.02 -24.29
CA ASN A 32 -0.61 -11.95 -23.31
C ASN A 32 0.53 -11.33 -22.47
N ILE A 33 1.25 -10.34 -23.01
CA ILE A 33 2.27 -9.60 -22.26
C ILE A 33 1.60 -8.59 -21.33
N LEU A 34 0.55 -7.90 -21.80
CA LEU A 34 -0.21 -6.95 -20.99
C LEU A 34 -0.83 -7.63 -19.77
N GLU A 35 -1.48 -8.78 -19.94
CA GLU A 35 -2.04 -9.58 -18.84
C GLU A 35 -0.98 -9.95 -17.80
N ASN A 36 0.20 -10.40 -18.24
CA ASN A 36 1.29 -10.75 -17.34
C ASN A 36 1.81 -9.53 -16.56
N ILE A 37 1.86 -8.35 -17.19
CA ILE A 37 2.22 -7.10 -16.52
C ILE A 37 1.18 -6.74 -15.46
N VAL A 38 -0.11 -6.80 -15.80
CA VAL A 38 -1.21 -6.50 -14.88
C VAL A 38 -1.19 -7.46 -13.70
N LYS A 39 -1.00 -8.77 -13.94
CA LYS A 39 -0.85 -9.77 -12.87
C LYS A 39 0.30 -9.46 -11.92
N GLY A 40 1.45 -9.03 -12.46
CA GLY A 40 2.58 -8.58 -11.64
C GLY A 40 2.28 -7.36 -10.79
N LYS A 41 1.61 -6.34 -11.38
CA LYS A 41 1.16 -5.14 -10.67
C LYS A 41 0.14 -5.46 -9.58
N MET A 42 -0.83 -6.33 -9.87
CA MET A 42 -1.82 -6.79 -8.89
C MET A 42 -1.18 -7.54 -7.73
N LYS A 43 -0.22 -8.43 -8.02
CA LYS A 43 0.54 -9.12 -6.96
C LYS A 43 1.29 -8.12 -6.07
N LYS A 44 1.92 -7.11 -6.67
CA LYS A 44 2.61 -6.05 -5.93
C LYS A 44 1.64 -5.25 -5.05
N PHE A 45 0.51 -4.82 -5.62
CA PHE A 45 -0.54 -4.12 -4.89
C PHE A 45 -1.01 -4.90 -3.67
N ILE A 46 -1.34 -6.18 -3.85
CA ILE A 46 -1.78 -7.07 -2.77
C ILE A 46 -0.72 -7.14 -1.67
N ASN A 47 0.56 -7.30 -2.03
CA ASN A 47 1.66 -7.33 -1.06
C ASN A 47 1.81 -6.02 -0.28
N GLU A 48 1.57 -4.87 -0.91
CA GLU A 48 1.68 -3.56 -0.26
C GLU A 48 0.53 -3.30 0.72
N VAL A 49 -0.68 -3.76 0.41
CA VAL A 49 -1.89 -3.49 1.21
C VAL A 49 -2.21 -4.54 2.27
N THR A 50 -1.51 -5.68 2.29
CA THR A 50 -1.72 -6.78 3.26
C THR A 50 -0.50 -7.03 4.12
N LEU A 51 -0.67 -7.04 5.45
CA LEU A 51 0.41 -7.22 6.42
C LEU A 51 1.15 -8.55 6.22
N LEU A 52 0.42 -9.66 6.08
CA LEU A 52 1.03 -11.00 6.02
C LEU A 52 1.98 -11.20 4.82
N ASN A 53 1.77 -10.47 3.72
CA ASN A 53 2.57 -10.58 2.51
C ASN A 53 3.77 -9.64 2.47
N GLN A 54 3.93 -8.77 3.48
CA GLN A 54 5.09 -7.89 3.59
C GLN A 54 6.31 -8.65 4.08
N ASN A 55 7.49 -8.20 3.63
CA ASN A 55 8.77 -8.67 4.15
C ASN A 55 8.87 -8.28 5.63
N PHE A 56 9.39 -9.19 6.45
CA PHE A 56 9.52 -8.95 7.87
C PHE A 56 10.72 -8.02 8.14
N VAL A 57 10.51 -6.92 8.85
CA VAL A 57 11.55 -5.89 9.06
C VAL A 57 12.82 -6.44 9.74
N ILE A 58 12.68 -7.46 10.59
CA ILE A 58 13.81 -8.08 11.30
C ILE A 58 14.51 -9.15 10.44
N ASP A 59 13.77 -9.80 9.55
CA ASP A 59 14.26 -10.82 8.62
C ASP A 59 13.68 -10.57 7.22
N PRO A 60 14.28 -9.64 6.45
CA PRO A 60 13.70 -9.16 5.19
C PRO A 60 13.66 -10.21 4.08
N ASP A 61 14.36 -11.35 4.25
CA ASP A 61 14.35 -12.46 3.30
C ASP A 61 13.04 -13.26 3.37
N ASN A 62 12.31 -13.14 4.47
CA ASN A 62 11.04 -13.83 4.70
C ASN A 62 9.88 -12.84 4.88
N THR A 63 8.73 -13.22 4.35
CA THR A 63 7.46 -12.52 4.65
C THR A 63 7.01 -12.80 6.07
N ILE A 64 6.19 -11.91 6.63
CA ILE A 64 5.58 -12.10 7.96
C ILE A 64 4.85 -13.44 8.03
N LYS A 65 4.10 -13.82 6.98
CA LYS A 65 3.45 -15.13 6.88
C LYS A 65 4.41 -16.31 6.98
N GLN A 66 5.56 -16.24 6.29
CA GLN A 66 6.57 -17.31 6.35
C GLN A 66 7.17 -17.44 7.75
N VAL A 67 7.48 -16.31 8.40
CA VAL A 67 8.03 -16.29 9.76
C VAL A 67 7.05 -16.88 10.77
N LEU A 68 5.77 -16.57 10.62
CA LEU A 68 4.68 -17.10 11.46
C LEU A 68 4.49 -18.61 11.27
N ASN A 69 4.41 -19.07 10.01
CA ASN A 69 4.26 -20.49 9.68
C ASN A 69 5.41 -21.33 10.21
N ASN A 70 6.66 -20.84 10.11
CA ASN A 70 7.84 -21.54 10.64
C ASN A 70 7.79 -21.74 12.16
N LYS A 71 6.95 -20.99 12.87
CA LYS A 71 6.76 -21.06 14.31
C LYS A 71 5.38 -21.61 14.71
N ASN A 72 4.57 -22.06 13.75
CA ASN A 72 3.17 -22.50 13.95
C ASN A 72 2.31 -21.47 14.71
N ASN A 73 2.45 -20.19 14.36
CA ASN A 73 1.68 -19.09 14.96
C ASN A 73 0.86 -18.37 13.90
N ASP A 74 -0.19 -17.67 14.34
CA ASP A 74 -1.03 -16.83 13.51
C ASP A 74 -1.25 -15.45 14.16
N ILE A 75 -1.49 -14.43 13.34
CA ILE A 75 -1.99 -13.13 13.78
C ILE A 75 -3.51 -13.15 13.63
N LEU A 76 -4.23 -12.84 14.71
CA LEU A 76 -5.69 -12.76 14.67
C LEU A 76 -6.18 -11.37 14.25
N ASP A 77 -5.57 -10.32 14.79
CA ASP A 77 -5.94 -8.93 14.50
C ASP A 77 -4.76 -7.99 14.80
N TYR A 78 -4.80 -6.79 14.21
CA TYR A 78 -3.85 -5.72 14.50
C TYR A 78 -4.49 -4.35 14.28
N VAL A 79 -4.03 -3.36 15.04
CA VAL A 79 -4.38 -1.96 14.84
C VAL A 79 -3.09 -1.14 14.84
N ARG A 80 -2.96 -0.25 13.85
CA ARG A 80 -1.85 0.71 13.77
C ARG A 80 -2.43 2.11 13.98
N PHE A 81 -1.90 2.83 14.95
CA PHE A 81 -2.18 4.25 15.14
C PHE A 81 -0.98 5.07 14.70
N GLU A 82 -1.23 6.19 14.04
CA GLU A 82 -0.21 7.18 13.71
C GLU A 82 -0.67 8.56 14.16
N VAL A 83 0.23 9.31 14.82
CA VAL A 83 -0.06 10.66 15.28
C VAL A 83 -0.30 11.55 14.06
N GLY A 84 -1.45 12.20 14.02
CA GLY A 84 -1.83 13.06 12.89
C GLY A 84 -2.45 12.33 11.70
N GLU A 85 -2.75 11.04 11.81
CA GLU A 85 -3.48 10.30 10.78
C GLU A 85 -4.83 11.00 10.48
N GLY A 86 -5.04 11.36 9.21
CA GLY A 86 -6.25 12.07 8.76
C GLY A 86 -6.31 13.57 9.09
N ILE A 87 -5.25 14.15 9.66
CA ILE A 87 -5.18 15.59 9.94
C ILE A 87 -4.44 16.29 8.81
N GLU A 88 -5.07 17.28 8.17
CA GLU A 88 -4.37 18.15 7.23
C GLU A 88 -3.31 18.96 7.96
N LYS A 89 -2.05 18.76 7.58
CA LYS A 89 -0.93 19.51 8.14
C LYS A 89 -0.96 20.92 7.57
N ASN A 90 -1.41 21.88 8.37
CA ASN A 90 -1.25 23.30 8.05
C ASN A 90 0.24 23.63 7.99
N THR A 91 0.75 23.87 6.78
CA THR A 91 2.08 24.45 6.58
C THR A 91 1.96 25.96 6.64
N GLU A 92 2.12 26.51 7.84
CA GLU A 92 2.33 27.95 7.99
C GLU A 92 3.81 28.23 7.74
N ASP A 93 4.10 29.13 6.79
CA ASP A 93 5.46 29.61 6.55
C ASP A 93 5.83 30.57 7.68
N PHE A 94 6.79 30.17 8.50
CA PHE A 94 7.28 30.95 9.62
C PHE A 94 7.74 32.35 9.19
N ALA A 95 8.23 32.51 7.95
CA ALA A 95 8.60 33.82 7.43
C ALA A 95 7.38 34.74 7.27
N ASP A 96 6.25 34.21 6.80
CA ASP A 96 4.99 34.96 6.65
C ASP A 96 4.37 35.30 8.00
N GLU A 97 4.50 34.42 8.99
CA GLU A 97 4.08 34.70 10.37
C GLU A 97 4.89 35.87 10.95
N VAL A 98 6.22 35.82 10.84
CA VAL A 98 7.12 36.88 11.33
C VAL A 98 6.86 38.22 10.64
N MET A 99 6.61 38.24 9.32
CA MET A 99 6.29 39.49 8.61
C MET A 99 4.97 40.11 9.06
N LYS A 100 3.96 39.30 9.40
CA LYS A 100 2.67 39.79 9.92
C LYS A 100 2.83 40.47 11.28
N THR A 101 3.76 40.02 12.12
CA THR A 101 3.98 40.60 13.46
C THR A 101 4.78 41.90 13.42
N ILE A 102 5.67 42.09 12.44
CA ILE A 102 6.51 43.30 12.31
C ILE A 102 5.75 44.47 11.65
N SER A 103 4.70 44.17 10.87
CA SER A 103 3.93 45.16 10.11
C SER A 103 2.78 45.81 10.89
N ASN A 104 2.66 45.54 12.19
CA ASN A 104 1.63 46.06 13.10
C ASN A 104 2.19 47.12 14.06
#